data_AF-A0A7C1HPW8-F1
#
_entry.id   AF-A0A7C1HPW8-F1
#
_cell.length_a   1.000
_cell.length_b   1.000
_cell.length_c   1.000
_cell.angle_alpha   90.00
_cell.angle_beta   90.00
_cell.angle_gamma   90.00
#
_symmetry.space_group_name_H-M   'P 1'
#
loop_
_entity.id
_entity.type
_entity.pdbx_description
1 polymer ?
#
loop_
_entity_poly.entity_id
_entity_poly.type
_entity_poly.pdbx_seq_one_letter_code
_entity_poly.pdbx_strand_id
1 'polypeptide(L)' 'MPIFAPAGEKEVTRAIVAEWSRMVAEYAESDVVIVGAGPAGLVCAHDLARAGVKTLLVERNPHLGGGFWTGGY' A
#
# COMPACT_ATOMS: atom_id res chain seq x y z
N MET A 1 25.57 18.18 3.56
CA MET A 1 24.50 17.71 4.48
C MET A 1 24.48 16.20 4.45
N PRO A 2 24.40 15.51 5.60
CA PRO A 2 24.20 14.06 5.58
C PRO A 2 22.85 13.74 4.92
N ILE A 3 22.85 12.69 4.09
CA ILE A 3 21.69 12.25 3.30
C ILE A 3 20.61 11.61 4.20
N PHE A 4 21.03 11.11 5.36
CA PHE A 4 20.16 10.44 6.32
C PHE A 4 20.10 11.18 7.64
N ALA A 5 18.91 11.19 8.24
CA ALA A 5 18.72 11.61 9.62
C ALA A 5 19.45 10.63 10.57
N PRO A 6 19.98 11.11 11.71
CA PRO A 6 20.54 10.23 12.72
C PRO A 6 19.43 9.37 13.33
N ALA A 7 19.38 8.08 12.97
CA ALA A 7 18.44 7.10 13.49
C ALA A 7 19.18 5.80 13.84
N GLY A 8 18.93 5.27 15.03
CA GLY A 8 19.43 3.95 15.42
C GLY A 8 18.48 2.84 15.02
N GLU A 9 18.95 1.60 15.11
CA GLU A 9 18.21 0.39 14.73
C GLU A 9 16.89 0.25 15.50
N LYS A 10 16.90 0.62 16.79
CA LYS A 10 15.70 0.58 17.65
C LYS A 10 14.66 1.61 17.24
N GLU A 11 15.08 2.81 16.82
CA GLU A 11 14.17 3.84 16.33
C GLU A 11 13.52 3.40 15.02
N VAL A 12 14.32 2.86 14.09
CA VAL A 12 13.83 2.35 12.79
C VAL A 12 12.84 1.20 13.00
N THR A 13 13.18 0.22 13.83
CA THR A 13 12.31 -0.94 14.10
C THR A 13 10.98 -0.50 14.72
N ARG A 14 11.02 0.42 15.70
CA ARG A 14 9.80 0.95 16.33
C ARG A 14 8.94 1.70 15.33
N ALA A 15 9.54 2.52 14.47
CA ALA A 15 8.81 3.25 13.44
C ALA A 15 8.07 2.31 12.48
N ILE A 16 8.75 1.27 11.97
CA ILE A 16 8.12 0.29 11.06
C ILE A 16 6.91 -0.37 11.71
N VAL A 17 7.06 -0.88 12.93
CA VAL A 17 5.98 -1.60 13.63
C VAL A 17 4.83 -0.67 13.99
N ALA A 18 5.12 0.55 14.47
CA ALA A 18 4.10 1.52 14.84
C ALA A 18 3.28 1.99 13.63
N GLU A 19 3.95 2.36 12.53
CA GLU A 19 3.28 2.83 11.32
C GLU A 19 2.46 1.71 10.65
N TRP A 20 3.00 0.49 10.59
CA TRP A 20 2.23 -0.66 10.11
C TRP A 20 0.96 -0.88 10.94
N SER A 21 1.08 -0.91 12.26
CA SER A 21 -0.05 -1.15 13.16
C SER A 21 -1.11 -0.05 13.03
N ARG A 22 -0.67 1.21 12.90
CA ARG A 22 -1.54 2.36 12.67
C ARG A 22 -2.30 2.24 11.35
N MET A 23 -1.60 1.93 10.27
CA MET A 23 -2.18 1.78 8.93
C MET A 23 -3.19 0.63 8.88
N VAL A 24 -2.87 -0.52 9.49
CA VAL A 24 -3.81 -1.65 9.59
C VAL A 24 -5.06 -1.26 10.39
N ALA A 25 -4.91 -0.58 11.53
CA ALA A 25 -6.04 -0.12 12.32
C ALA A 25 -6.90 0.91 11.58
N GLU A 26 -6.27 1.83 10.85
CA GLU A 26 -6.96 2.86 10.06
C GLU A 26 -7.79 2.25 8.93
N TYR A 27 -7.25 1.28 8.19
CA TYR A 27 -7.91 0.67 7.04
C TYR A 27 -8.74 -0.58 7.37
N ALA A 28 -8.79 -0.99 8.65
CA ALA A 28 -9.70 -2.02 9.13
C ALA A 28 -11.17 -1.72 8.81
N GLU A 29 -11.51 -0.44 8.67
CA GLU A 29 -12.76 0.05 8.11
C GLU A 29 -12.46 0.92 6.89
N SER A 30 -12.92 0.49 5.71
CA SER A 30 -12.71 1.18 4.44
C SER A 30 -14.03 1.21 3.68
N ASP A 31 -14.28 2.27 2.89
CA ASP A 31 -15.48 2.37 2.06
C ASP A 31 -15.47 1.30 0.96
N VAL A 32 -14.28 1.03 0.41
CA VAL A 32 -14.07 0.02 -0.64
C VAL A 32 -12.79 -0.77 -0.35
N VAL A 33 -12.87 -2.09 -0.51
CA VAL A 33 -11.71 -2.98 -0.50
C VAL A 33 -11.57 -3.63 -1.87
N ILE A 34 -10.40 -3.45 -2.50
CA ILE A 34 -10.03 -4.04 -3.78
C ILE A 34 -9.05 -5.18 -3.52
N VAL A 35 -9.36 -6.36 -4.05
CA VAL A 35 -8.50 -7.55 -3.93
C VAL A 35 -7.83 -7.83 -5.28
N GLY A 36 -6.51 -7.69 -5.32
CA GLY A 36 -5.66 -7.87 -6.48
C GLY A 36 -5.16 -6.54 -7.06
N ALA A 37 -3.85 -6.31 -7.00
CA ALA A 37 -3.19 -5.13 -7.58
C ALA A 37 -2.72 -5.38 -9.02
N GLY A 38 -3.58 -6.03 -9.81
CA GLY A 38 -3.46 -6.04 -11.26
C GLY A 38 -3.86 -4.68 -11.86
N PRO A 39 -3.86 -4.54 -13.19
CA PRO A 39 -4.11 -3.26 -13.88
C PRO A 39 -5.49 -2.71 -13.61
N ALA A 40 -6.51 -3.58 -13.71
CA ALA A 40 -7.87 -3.21 -13.39
C ALA A 40 -8.01 -2.76 -11.93
N GLY A 41 -7.38 -3.47 -10.99
CA GLY A 41 -7.39 -3.13 -9.57
C GLY A 41 -6.68 -1.80 -9.28
N LEU A 42 -5.53 -1.56 -9.91
CA LEU A 42 -4.76 -0.31 -9.78
C LEU A 42 -5.50 0.89 -10.38
N VAL A 43 -6.11 0.75 -11.56
CA VAL A 43 -6.91 1.82 -12.18
C VAL A 43 -8.14 2.12 -11.33
N CYS A 44 -8.85 1.09 -10.86
CA CYS A 44 -9.99 1.24 -9.95
C CYS A 44 -9.58 1.98 -8.65
N ALA A 45 -8.49 1.54 -8.01
CA ALA A 45 -7.98 2.17 -6.79
C ALA A 45 -7.61 3.64 -7.01
N HIS A 46 -6.97 3.95 -8.14
CA HIS A 46 -6.58 5.30 -8.51
C HIS A 46 -7.79 6.23 -8.69
N ASP A 47 -8.81 5.78 -9.42
CA ASP A 47 -10.00 6.59 -9.69
C ASP A 47 -10.82 6.82 -8.40
N LEU A 48 -10.98 5.79 -7.57
CA LEU A 48 -11.65 5.90 -6.27
C LEU A 48 -10.90 6.83 -5.30
N ALA A 49 -9.57 6.70 -5.22
CA ALA A 49 -8.76 7.57 -4.38
C ALA A 49 -8.86 9.04 -4.83
N ARG A 50 -8.88 9.32 -6.14
CA ARG A 50 -9.09 10.67 -6.69
C ARG A 50 -10.47 11.22 -6.41
N ALA A 51 -11.48 10.37 -6.27
CA ALA A 51 -12.83 10.74 -5.86
C ALA A 51 -12.96 10.94 -4.33
N GLY A 52 -11.88 10.74 -3.56
CA GLY A 52 -11.88 10.89 -2.10
C GLY A 52 -12.47 9.69 -1.35
N VAL A 53 -12.63 8.53 -2.00
CA VAL A 53 -13.15 7.31 -1.39
C VAL A 53 -12.03 6.62 -0.60
N LYS A 54 -12.30 6.26 0.67
CA LYS A 54 -11.33 5.54 1.50
C LYS A 54 -11.18 4.11 0.99
N THR A 55 -10.15 3.89 0.17
CA THR A 55 -9.96 2.66 -0.59
C THR A 55 -8.75 1.88 -0.09
N LEU A 56 -8.96 0.61 0.26
CA LEU A 56 -7.88 -0.33 0.58
C LEU A 56 -7.63 -1.27 -0.61
N LEU A 57 -6.41 -1.28 -1.14
CA LEU A 57 -5.98 -2.25 -2.16
C LEU A 57 -5.07 -3.30 -1.53
N VAL A 58 -5.41 -4.58 -1.72
CA VAL A 58 -4.64 -5.72 -1.18
C VAL A 58 -4.12 -6.59 -2.30
N GLU A 59 -2.83 -6.94 -2.25
CA GLU A 59 -2.17 -7.83 -3.20
C GLU A 59 -1.48 -8.97 -2.44
N ARG A 60 -1.51 -10.17 -3.03
CA ARG A 60 -0.88 -11.36 -2.46
C ARG A 60 0.64 -11.32 -2.62
N ASN A 61 1.12 -10.81 -3.75
CA ASN A 61 2.52 -10.76 -4.10
C ASN A 61 3.23 -9.54 -3.47
N PRO A 62 4.56 -9.61 -3.25
CA PRO A 62 5.34 -8.46 -2.78
C PRO A 62 5.53 -7.37 -3.86
N HIS A 63 4.92 -7.53 -5.03
CA HIS A 63 5.00 -6.59 -6.16
C HIS A 63 3.60 -6.36 -6.74
N LEU A 64 3.39 -5.15 -7.25
CA LEU A 64 2.15 -4.76 -7.94
C LEU A 64 2.24 -5.13 -9.42
N GLY A 65 1.11 -5.12 -10.12
CA GLY A 65 1.03 -5.25 -11.58
C GLY A 65 0.39 -6.54 -12.08
N GLY A 66 0.28 -7.57 -11.25
CA GLY A 66 -0.30 -8.86 -11.66
C GLY A 66 0.39 -9.44 -12.91
N GLY A 67 -0.37 -9.74 -13.95
CA GLY A 67 0.13 -10.27 -15.23
C GLY A 67 0.95 -9.30 -16.11
N PHE A 68 1.07 -8.00 -15.76
CA PHE A 68 1.81 -7.02 -16.59
C PHE A 68 3.27 -7.41 -16.82
N TRP A 69 3.89 -8.09 -15.86
CA TRP A 69 5.30 -8.47 -15.93
C TRP A 69 5.60 -9.53 -16.99
N THR A 70 4.62 -10.36 -17.35
CA THR A 70 4.82 -11.52 -18.23
C THR A 70 4.22 -11.32 -19.63
N GLY A 71 3.66 -10.14 -19.92
CA GLY A 71 2.97 -9.87 -21.18
C GLY A 71 1.64 -10.61 -21.35
N GLY A 72 1.15 -11.25 -20.27
CA GLY A 72 -0.10 -11.98 -20.27
C GLY A 72 -1.30 -11.09 -19.92
N TYR A 73 -1.93 -10.54 -20.96
CA TYR A 73 -3.34 -10.13 -20.99
C TYR A 73 -4.00 -10.75 -22.20
#